data_AF-A0A839K2X6-F1
#
_entry.id   AF-A0A839K2X6-F1
#
_cell.length_a   1.000
_cell.length_b   1.000
_cell.length_c   1.000
_cell.angle_alpha   90.00
_cell.angle_beta   90.00
_cell.angle_gamma   90.00
#
_symmetry.space_group_name_H-M   'P 1'
#
loop_
_entity.id
_entity.type
_entity.pdbx_description
1 polymer ?
#
loop_
_entity_poly.entity_id
_entity_poly.type
_entity_poly.pdbx_seq_one_letter_code
_entity_poly.pdbx_strand_id
1 'polypeptide(L)'
;MDNFISKINEIQNLIKNTAFLFYQQKNEMGYAQLGETLEALIVGVNELINYEKNEEDIEKKEKRINLVLSEAMKAIEVNDTILLSDILLFDLSDLIKDL
;
A
#
# COMPACT_ATOMS: atom_id res chain seq x y z
N MET A 1 -14.68 -13.94 -6.18
CA MET A 1 -14.87 -13.01 -5.04
C MET A 1 -13.96 -13.40 -3.88
N ASP A 2 -14.00 -14.63 -3.39
CA ASP A 2 -13.18 -15.06 -2.24
C ASP A 2 -11.66 -14.85 -2.43
N ASN A 3 -11.15 -15.04 -3.65
CA ASN A 3 -9.73 -14.81 -3.95
C ASN A 3 -9.32 -13.33 -3.88
N PHE A 4 -10.20 -12.39 -4.27
CA PHE A 4 -9.90 -10.96 -4.24
C PHE A 4 -9.90 -10.41 -2.82
N ILE A 5 -10.90 -10.78 -2.01
CA ILE A 5 -10.96 -10.41 -0.60
C ILE A 5 -9.74 -10.96 0.14
N SER A 6 -9.34 -12.20 -0.15
CA SER A 6 -8.11 -12.78 0.41
C SER A 6 -6.87 -11.97 0.05
N LYS A 7 -6.77 -11.52 -1.20
CA LYS A 7 -5.62 -10.73 -1.68
C LYS A 7 -5.57 -9.33 -1.10
N ILE A 8 -6.72 -8.66 -0.98
CA ILE A 8 -6.85 -7.38 -0.26
C ILE A 8 -6.38 -7.53 1.19
N ASN A 9 -6.85 -8.58 1.88
CA ASN A 9 -6.46 -8.85 3.26
C ASN A 9 -4.95 -9.13 3.40
N GLU A 10 -4.36 -9.85 2.44
CA GLU A 10 -2.92 -10.12 2.41
C GLU A 10 -2.11 -8.83 2.29
N ILE A 11 -2.46 -7.96 1.32
CA ILE A 11 -1.81 -6.66 1.14
C ILE A 11 -1.95 -5.79 2.40
N GLN A 12 -3.14 -5.74 2.99
CA GLN A 12 -3.36 -4.97 4.22
C GLN A 12 -2.55 -5.50 5.41
N ASN A 13 -2.33 -6.82 5.49
CA ASN A 13 -1.48 -7.39 6.53
C ASN A 13 0.00 -7.05 6.31
N LEU A 14 0.48 -7.07 5.06
CA LEU A 14 1.85 -6.65 4.73
C LEU A 14 2.08 -5.16 5.06
N ILE A 15 1.12 -4.30 4.71
CA ILE A 15 1.11 -2.88 5.07
C ILE A 15 1.21 -2.71 6.59
N LYS A 16 0.35 -3.40 7.35
CA LYS A 16 0.36 -3.35 8.82
C LYS A 16 1.69 -3.80 9.41
N ASN A 17 2.25 -4.90 8.90
CA ASN A 17 3.53 -5.42 9.38
C ASN A 17 4.67 -4.43 9.12
N THR A 18 4.71 -3.82 7.93
CA THR A 18 5.69 -2.79 7.58
C THR A 18 5.60 -1.59 8.53
N ALA A 19 4.41 -1.02 8.70
CA ALA A 19 4.19 0.11 9.60
C ALA A 19 4.58 -0.23 11.05
N PHE A 20 4.23 -1.42 11.52
CA PHE A 20 4.56 -1.86 12.86
C PHE A 20 6.07 -2.01 13.10
N LEU A 21 6.81 -2.54 12.11
CA LEU A 21 8.28 -2.63 12.21
C LEU A 21 8.91 -1.24 12.34
N PHE A 22 8.43 -0.26 11.59
CA PHE A 22 8.89 1.13 11.69
C PHE A 22 8.49 1.79 13.01
N TYR A 23 7.25 1.59 13.51
CA TYR A 23 6.86 2.06 14.85
C TYR A 23 7.73 1.45 15.97
N GLN A 24 8.16 0.20 15.80
CA GLN A 24 9.10 -0.47 16.71
C GLN A 24 10.56 -0.03 16.52
N GLN A 25 10.84 0.90 15.61
CA GLN A 25 12.19 1.36 15.25
C GLN A 25 13.08 0.25 14.69
N LYS A 26 12.49 -0.83 14.15
CA LYS A 26 13.21 -1.92 13.47
C LYS A 26 13.42 -1.60 12.00
N ASN A 27 14.10 -0.49 11.71
CA ASN A 27 14.15 0.10 10.37
C ASN A 27 14.71 -0.83 9.30
N GLU A 28 15.75 -1.61 9.59
CA GLU A 28 16.32 -2.57 8.62
C GLU A 28 15.28 -3.63 8.19
N MET A 29 14.59 -4.23 9.17
CA MET A 29 13.49 -5.17 8.90
C MET A 29 12.31 -4.47 8.22
N GLY A 30 11.99 -3.25 8.64
CA GLY A 30 10.92 -2.44 8.07
C GLY A 30 11.12 -2.16 6.58
N TYR A 31 12.34 -1.78 6.17
CA TYR A 31 12.66 -1.56 4.75
C TYR A 31 12.67 -2.86 3.94
N ALA A 32 13.12 -3.98 4.51
CA ALA A 32 13.01 -5.27 3.85
C ALA A 32 11.54 -5.66 3.61
N GLN A 33 10.70 -5.54 4.65
CA GLN A 33 9.25 -5.80 4.57
C GLN A 33 8.52 -4.82 3.64
N LEU A 34 8.97 -3.56 3.57
CA LEU A 34 8.45 -2.58 2.63
C LEU A 34 8.66 -3.02 1.18
N GLY A 35 9.82 -3.61 0.86
CA GLY A 35 10.07 -4.18 -0.47
C GLY A 35 9.04 -5.24 -0.85
N GLU A 36 8.79 -6.20 0.05
CA GLU A 36 7.75 -7.23 -0.14
C GLU A 36 6.34 -6.62 -0.27
N THR A 37 6.04 -5.60 0.53
CA THR A 37 4.75 -4.90 0.50
C THR A 37 4.53 -4.20 -0.83
N LEU A 38 5.56 -3.54 -1.38
CA LEU A 38 5.50 -2.88 -2.68
C LEU A 38 5.33 -3.89 -3.82
N GLU A 39 5.99 -5.04 -3.77
CA GLU A 39 5.82 -6.10 -4.76
C GLU A 39 4.38 -6.63 -4.76
N ALA A 40 3.83 -6.92 -3.58
CA ALA A 40 2.45 -7.37 -3.42
C ALA A 40 1.43 -6.31 -3.91
N LEU A 41 1.70 -5.02 -3.63
CA LEU A 41 0.89 -3.91 -4.13
C LEU A 41 0.91 -3.84 -5.66
N ILE A 42 2.08 -3.92 -6.30
CA ILE A 42 2.19 -3.87 -7.77
C ILE A 42 1.36 -4.99 -8.41
N VAL A 43 1.47 -6.22 -7.92
CA VAL A 43 0.75 -7.35 -8.51
C VAL A 43 -0.74 -7.27 -8.19
N GLY A 44 -1.09 -7.03 -6.92
CA GLY A 44 -2.47 -7.05 -6.46
C GLY A 44 -3.32 -5.87 -6.94
N VAL A 45 -2.78 -4.66 -6.92
CA VAL A 45 -3.50 -3.46 -7.39
C VAL A 45 -3.78 -3.56 -8.88
N ASN A 46 -2.81 -3.97 -9.70
CA ASN A 46 -3.02 -4.13 -11.13
C ASN A 46 -4.10 -5.16 -11.45
N GLU A 47 -4.13 -6.29 -10.73
CA GLU A 47 -5.18 -7.29 -10.92
C GLU A 47 -6.56 -6.79 -10.47
N LEU A 48 -6.64 -6.06 -9.37
CA LEU A 48 -7.89 -5.52 -8.82
C LEU A 48 -8.47 -4.41 -9.72
N ILE A 49 -7.62 -3.47 -10.17
CA ILE A 49 -8.04 -2.37 -11.03
C ILE A 49 -8.52 -2.88 -12.39
N ASN A 50 -7.83 -3.87 -12.99
CA ASN A 50 -8.24 -4.46 -14.27
C ASN A 50 -9.56 -5.26 -14.21
N TYR A 51 -10.07 -5.54 -13.01
CA TYR A 51 -11.38 -6.16 -12.85
C TYR A 51 -12.53 -5.16 -12.97
N GLU A 52 -12.25 -3.88 -12.72
CA GLU A 52 -13.20 -2.79 -12.90
C GLU A 52 -13.52 -2.63 -14.39
N LYS A 53 -14.79 -2.36 -14.71
CA LYS A 53 -15.24 -2.23 -16.12
C LYS A 53 -15.39 -0.79 -16.57
N ASN A 54 -15.37 0.15 -15.63
CA ASN A 54 -15.51 1.58 -15.90
C ASN A 54 -14.12 2.22 -15.95
N GLU A 55 -13.73 2.69 -17.13
CA GLU A 55 -12.45 3.36 -17.37
C GLU A 55 -12.26 4.63 -16.51
N GLU A 56 -13.33 5.38 -16.26
CA GLU A 56 -13.27 6.60 -15.44
C GLU A 56 -12.98 6.27 -13.96
N ASP A 57 -13.59 5.20 -13.45
CA ASP A 57 -13.37 4.74 -12.07
C ASP A 57 -11.96 4.15 -11.92
N ILE A 58 -11.47 3.43 -12.93
CA ILE A 58 -10.07 2.95 -13.00
C ILE A 58 -9.10 4.13 -12.88
N GLU A 59 -9.23 5.13 -13.77
CA GLU A 59 -8.31 6.26 -13.82
C GLU A 59 -8.30 7.03 -12.48
N LYS A 60 -9.47 7.18 -11.86
CA LYS A 60 -9.61 7.83 -10.56
C LYS A 60 -8.94 7.02 -9.44
N LYS A 61 -9.12 5.70 -9.41
CA LYS A 61 -8.48 4.80 -8.44
C LYS A 61 -6.95 4.84 -8.60
N GLU A 62 -6.45 4.72 -9.82
CA GLU A 62 -5.00 4.81 -10.12
C GLU A 62 -4.39 6.14 -9.68
N LYS A 63 -5.05 7.27 -10.00
CA LYS A 63 -4.59 8.60 -9.58
C LYS A 63 -4.47 8.73 -8.07
N ARG A 64 -5.45 8.20 -7.31
CA ARG A 64 -5.42 8.23 -5.84
C ARG A 64 -4.29 7.39 -5.27
N ILE A 65 -4.09 6.17 -5.78
CA ILE A 65 -3.01 5.29 -5.34
C ILE A 65 -1.65 5.92 -5.62
N ASN A 66 -1.45 6.45 -6.84
CA ASN A 66 -0.20 7.10 -7.22
C ASN A 66 0.11 8.34 -6.37
N LEU A 67 -0.91 9.09 -5.96
CA LEU A 67 -0.76 10.22 -5.05
C LEU A 67 -0.20 9.77 -3.68
N VAL A 68 -0.84 8.77 -3.06
CA VAL A 68 -0.43 8.24 -1.75
C VAL A 68 0.97 7.61 -1.83
N LEU A 69 1.27 6.86 -2.89
CA LEU A 69 2.62 6.32 -3.09
C LEU A 69 3.67 7.42 -3.27
N SER A 70 3.33 8.53 -3.93
CA SER A 70 4.23 9.68 -4.05
C SER A 70 4.48 10.36 -2.71
N GLU A 71 3.50 10.40 -1.82
CA GLU A 71 3.66 10.91 -0.45
C GLU A 71 4.53 9.98 0.40
N ALA A 72 4.32 8.66 0.29
CA ALA A 72 5.17 7.66 0.92
C ALA A 72 6.64 7.79 0.47
N MET A 73 6.88 8.01 -0.83
CA MET A 73 8.22 8.26 -1.36
C MET A 73 8.88 9.49 -0.73
N LYS A 74 8.15 10.61 -0.59
CA LYS A 74 8.67 11.81 0.08
C LYS A 74 9.05 11.54 1.52
N ALA A 75 8.27 10.75 2.25
CA ALA A 75 8.59 10.35 3.62
C ALA A 75 9.87 9.51 3.69
N ILE A 76 10.07 8.60 2.72
CA ILE A 76 11.31 7.82 2.59
C ILE A 76 12.51 8.73 2.32
N GLU A 77 12.38 9.71 1.41
CA GLU A 77 13.47 10.64 1.06
C GLU A 77 14.00 11.43 2.26
N VAL A 78 13.12 11.80 3.20
CA VAL A 78 13.51 12.51 4.42
C VAL A 78 13.77 11.58 5.61
N ASN A 79 13.73 10.26 5.39
CA ASN A 79 13.89 9.20 6.41
C ASN A 79 12.86 9.29 7.57
N ASP A 80 11.67 9.81 7.30
CA ASP A 80 10.58 9.86 8.29
C ASP A 80 9.78 8.57 8.25
N THR A 81 10.24 7.56 8.98
CA THR A 81 9.61 6.24 9.03
C THR A 81 8.28 6.24 9.78
N ILE A 82 8.03 7.23 10.63
CA ILE A 82 6.75 7.37 11.35
C ILE A 82 5.70 7.91 10.38
N LEU A 83 6.00 8.99 9.67
CA LEU A 83 5.13 9.50 8.62
C LEU A 83 4.87 8.45 7.53
N LEU A 84 5.91 7.72 7.11
CA LEU A 84 5.76 6.62 6.17
C LEU A 84 4.78 5.56 6.70
N SER A 85 4.88 5.22 7.98
CA SER A 85 3.98 4.24 8.61
C SER A 85 2.54 4.72 8.66
N ASP A 86 2.32 6.00 8.97
CA ASP A 86 0.99 6.60 8.98
C ASP A 86 0.37 6.58 7.56
N ILE A 87 1.12 7.00 6.54
CA ILE A 87 0.68 6.98 5.14
C ILE A 87 0.32 5.55 4.70
N LEU A 88 1.18 4.57 5.01
CA LEU A 88 0.92 3.18 4.65
C LEU A 88 -0.32 2.63 5.37
N LEU A 89 -0.41 2.82 6.69
CA LEU A 89 -1.42 2.19 7.52
C LEU A 89 -2.81 2.80 7.37
N PHE A 90 -2.89 4.12 7.20
CA PHE A 90 -4.16 4.83 7.16
C PHE A 90 -4.56 5.18 5.74
N ASP A 91 -3.68 5.81 4.95
CA ASP A 91 -4.07 6.30 3.62
C ASP A 91 -4.09 5.15 2.61
N LEU A 92 -2.99 4.40 2.50
CA LEU A 92 -2.89 3.34 1.50
C LEU A 92 -3.80 2.15 1.83
N SER A 93 -3.83 1.72 3.09
CA SER A 93 -4.67 0.59 3.53
C SER A 93 -6.16 0.82 3.28
N ASP A 94 -6.65 2.05 3.48
CA ASP A 94 -8.03 2.43 3.22
C ASP A 94 -8.33 2.44 1.72
N LEU A 95 -7.41 2.96 0.89
CA LEU A 95 -7.54 2.88 -0.56
C LEU A 95 -7.61 1.43 -1.08
N ILE A 96 -6.77 0.54 -0.56
CA ILE A 96 -6.77 -0.87 -0.97
C ILE A 96 -8.05 -1.59 -0.55
N LYS A 97 -8.68 -1.17 0.54
CA LYS A 97 -9.97 -1.72 0.99
C LYS A 97 -11.11 -1.40 0.03
N ASP A 98 -11.02 -0.25 -0.64
CA ASP A 98 -12.01 0.29 -1.56
C ASP A 98 -11.80 -0.15 -3.03
N LEU A 99 -10.80 -1.01 -3.28
CA LEU A 99 -10.56 -1.64 -4.59
C LEU A 99 -11.53 -2.79 -4.85
#